data_AF-A0A6G3XZI9-F1
#
_entry.id   AF-A0A6G3XZI9-F1
#
_cell.length_a   1.000
_cell.length_b   1.000
_cell.length_c   1.000
_cell.angle_alpha   90.00
_cell.angle_beta   90.00
_cell.angle_gamma   90.00
#
_symmetry.space_group_name_H-M   'P 1'
#
loop_
_entity.id
_entity.type
_entity.pdbx_description
1 polymer ?
#
loop_
_entity_poly.entity_id
_entity_poly.type
_entity_poly.pdbx_seq_one_letter_code
_entity_poly.pdbx_strand_id
1 'polypeptide(L)'
;PVTRTALARIEDLRATSGESADVPVDFRLTVAPDDRPAYRVNINEHINLVDIPVYRPRSTAVVEYRPDEPWEVRIVTRPTPEWSRRAEEAEIDSAPESTLVEKPGMSEGSWCMLVLFTFLAGAALVVLLFRGELFMSGDDDSSSSKRPSATSSASSSRTFTTSTTVSGPSSSLLVLGRMRETATELQAKVGTADVTAIVIEERRMEIRGDSARAPGETVHLQL
;
A
#
# COMPACT_ATOMS: atom_id res chain seq x y z
N PRO A 1 -1.35 26.08 27.80
CA PRO A 1 -0.44 26.38 26.66
C PRO A 1 -0.19 27.89 26.67
N VAL A 2 1.07 28.33 26.63
CA VAL A 2 1.41 29.77 26.70
C VAL A 2 1.62 30.27 25.28
N THR A 3 0.74 31.14 24.79
CA THR A 3 0.93 31.89 23.54
C THR A 3 1.63 33.21 23.86
N ARG A 4 2.52 33.64 22.96
CA ARG A 4 3.21 34.93 23.04
C ARG A 4 2.97 35.72 21.76
N THR A 5 2.92 37.04 21.87
CA THR A 5 2.76 37.94 20.73
C THR A 5 4.13 38.44 20.28
N ALA A 6 4.37 38.46 18.98
CA ALA A 6 5.57 39.01 18.37
C ALA A 6 5.21 39.73 17.06
N LEU A 7 6.17 40.50 16.54
CA LEU A 7 6.07 41.05 15.20
C LEU A 7 6.64 40.04 14.20
N ALA A 8 6.02 39.97 13.03
CA ALA A 8 6.51 39.18 11.92
C ALA A 8 6.42 39.93 10.61
N ARG A 9 7.42 39.76 9.76
CA ARG A 9 7.41 40.28 8.40
C ARG A 9 6.85 39.25 7.44
N ILE A 10 5.92 39.67 6.58
CA ILE A 10 5.42 38.85 5.48
C ILE A 10 6.47 38.87 4.37
N GLU A 11 7.11 37.74 4.08
CA GLU A 11 8.08 37.64 2.98
C GLU A 11 7.39 37.38 1.65
N ASP A 12 6.45 36.43 1.64
CA ASP A 12 5.69 36.00 0.47
C ASP A 12 4.30 35.56 0.93
N LEU A 13 3.31 35.70 0.06
CA LEU A 13 1.96 35.21 0.27
C LEU A 13 1.45 34.55 -1.00
N ARG A 14 0.87 33.36 -0.85
CA ARG A 14 0.30 32.60 -1.97
C ARG A 14 -1.11 32.16 -1.60
N ALA A 15 -2.09 32.79 -2.23
CA ALA A 15 -3.46 32.32 -2.12
C ALA A 15 -3.59 30.99 -2.87
N THR A 16 -3.96 29.94 -2.16
CA THR A 16 -4.37 28.68 -2.76
C THR A 16 -5.82 28.83 -3.20
N SER A 17 -6.18 28.30 -4.37
CA SER A 17 -7.54 28.45 -4.93
C SER A 17 -8.60 28.03 -3.90
N GLY A 18 -9.44 28.97 -3.49
CA GLY A 18 -10.56 28.74 -2.58
C GLY A 18 -11.86 29.22 -3.22
N GLU A 19 -12.87 28.35 -3.25
CA GLU A 19 -14.23 28.70 -3.74
C GLU A 19 -15.09 29.40 -2.67
N SER A 20 -14.54 29.60 -1.47
CA SER A 20 -15.21 30.15 -0.29
C SER A 20 -14.83 31.61 -0.02
N ALA A 21 -15.64 32.28 0.81
CA ALA A 21 -15.36 33.65 1.25
C ALA A 21 -14.06 33.77 2.06
N ASP A 22 -13.66 32.68 2.72
CA ASP A 22 -12.36 32.54 3.35
C ASP A 22 -11.44 31.72 2.43
N VAL A 23 -10.35 32.34 2.02
CA VAL A 23 -9.38 31.75 1.09
C VAL A 23 -8.19 31.24 1.90
N PRO A 24 -7.77 29.97 1.72
CA PRO A 24 -6.54 29.48 2.31
C PRO A 24 -5.34 30.20 1.67
N VAL A 25 -4.49 30.81 2.50
CA VAL A 25 -3.30 31.52 2.06
C VAL A 25 -2.08 30.94 2.78
N ASP A 26 -1.09 30.55 1.97
CA ASP A 26 0.23 30.18 2.46
C ASP A 26 1.07 31.45 2.66
N PHE A 27 1.40 31.73 3.92
CA PHE A 27 2.25 32.84 4.31
C PHE A 27 3.64 32.38 4.67
N ARG A 28 4.64 32.99 4.05
CA ARG A 28 6.03 32.88 4.49
C ARG A 28 6.33 34.07 5.39
N LEU A 29 6.59 33.81 6.66
CA LEU A 29 6.77 34.84 7.67
C LEU A 29 8.19 34.76 8.25
N THR A 30 8.80 35.92 8.45
CA THR A 30 9.96 36.08 9.34
C THR A 30 9.45 36.59 10.68
N VAL A 31 9.41 35.74 11.69
CA VAL A 31 8.98 36.11 13.05
C VAL A 31 10.20 36.64 13.81
N ALA A 32 10.08 37.81 14.42
CA ALA A 32 11.12 38.42 15.25
C ALA A 32 10.60 38.61 16.68
N PRO A 33 10.74 37.60 17.55
CA PRO A 33 10.39 37.71 18.95
C PRO A 33 11.42 38.56 19.71
N ASP A 34 11.00 39.21 20.80
CA ASP A 34 11.90 40.01 21.64
C ASP A 34 12.91 39.15 22.43
N ASP A 35 12.61 37.87 22.63
CA ASP A 35 13.35 36.94 23.50
C ASP A 35 14.27 35.96 22.74
N ARG A 36 14.28 35.99 21.40
CA ARG A 36 15.12 35.11 20.58
C ARG A 36 15.42 35.69 19.18
N PRO A 37 16.43 35.17 18.48
CA PRO A 37 16.71 35.57 17.10
C PRO A 37 15.52 35.33 16.17
N ALA A 38 15.40 36.20 15.16
CA ALA A 38 14.38 36.08 14.14
C ALA A 38 14.50 34.75 13.37
N TYR A 39 13.36 34.14 13.05
CA TYR A 39 13.29 32.85 12.37
C TYR A 39 12.21 32.87 11.29
N ARG A 40 12.34 31.99 10.30
CA ARG A 40 11.35 31.87 9.22
C ARG A 40 10.39 30.74 9.51
N VAL A 41 9.14 30.92 9.13
CA VAL A 41 8.08 29.90 9.25
C VAL A 41 7.17 29.99 8.04
N ASN A 42 6.62 28.85 7.64
CA ASN A 42 5.53 28.77 6.68
C ASN A 42 4.26 28.38 7.43
N ILE A 43 3.20 29.18 7.27
CA ILE A 43 1.90 28.90 7.86
C ILE A 43 0.84 28.92 6.77
N ASN A 44 -0.19 28.09 6.95
CA ASN A 44 -1.40 28.14 6.15
C ASN A 44 -2.53 28.70 7.01
N GLU A 45 -3.09 29.84 6.63
CA GLU A 45 -4.17 30.49 7.36
C GLU A 45 -5.31 30.87 6.41
N HIS A 46 -6.54 30.76 6.91
CA HIS A 46 -7.73 31.12 6.16
C HIS A 46 -8.01 32.60 6.40
N ILE A 47 -7.88 33.40 5.36
CA ILE A 47 -8.09 34.85 5.42
C ILE A 47 -9.32 35.19 4.60
N ASN A 48 -10.14 36.10 5.12
CA ASN A 48 -11.30 36.57 4.38
C ASN A 48 -10.85 37.29 3.11
N LEU A 49 -11.51 37.01 1.98
CA LEU A 49 -11.19 37.59 0.67
C LEU A 49 -11.07 39.12 0.70
N VAL A 50 -11.90 39.79 1.52
CA VAL A 50 -11.90 41.26 1.64
C VAL A 50 -10.66 41.80 2.34
N ASP A 51 -10.04 41.00 3.20
CA ASP A 51 -8.88 41.37 4.02
C ASP A 51 -7.55 40.99 3.35
N ILE A 52 -7.56 40.16 2.31
CA ILE A 52 -6.33 39.77 1.57
C ILE A 52 -5.50 40.98 1.12
N PRO A 53 -6.08 42.08 0.57
CA PRO A 53 -5.31 43.23 0.13
C PRO A 53 -4.55 43.98 1.24
N VAL A 54 -4.94 43.76 2.51
CA VAL A 54 -4.28 44.34 3.69
C VAL A 54 -2.92 43.68 3.91
N TYR A 55 -2.80 42.38 3.61
CA TYR A 55 -1.56 41.63 3.76
C TYR A 55 -0.73 41.78 2.48
N ARG A 56 0.38 42.52 2.56
CA ARG A 56 1.29 42.71 1.42
C ARG A 56 2.65 42.07 1.68
N PRO A 57 3.33 41.58 0.63
CA PRO A 57 4.73 41.22 0.77
C PRO A 57 5.53 42.41 1.32
N ARG A 58 6.42 42.11 2.27
CA ARG A 58 7.22 43.03 3.09
C ARG A 58 6.47 43.85 4.15
N SER A 59 5.16 43.67 4.33
CA SER A 59 4.47 44.31 5.46
C SER A 59 4.78 43.60 6.77
N THR A 60 4.84 44.35 7.87
CA THR A 60 4.91 43.81 9.22
C THR A 60 3.50 43.54 9.75
N ALA A 61 3.27 42.33 10.24
CA ALA A 61 2.04 41.87 10.86
C ALA A 61 2.31 41.44 12.31
N VAL A 62 1.26 41.45 13.12
CA VAL A 62 1.31 40.97 14.50
C VAL A 62 0.95 39.49 14.50
N VAL A 63 1.78 38.66 15.12
CA VAL A 63 1.56 37.22 15.19
C VAL A 63 1.55 36.72 16.62
N GLU A 64 0.76 35.69 16.87
CA GLU A 64 0.85 34.86 18.05
C GLU A 64 1.67 33.61 17.72
N TYR A 65 2.64 33.29 18.56
CA TYR A 65 3.46 32.10 18.43
C TYR A 65 3.51 31.33 19.75
N ARG A 66 3.81 30.04 19.65
CA ARG A 66 4.11 29.20 20.82
C ARG A 66 5.62 29.01 20.94
N PRO A 67 6.23 29.29 22.10
CA PRO A 67 7.67 29.10 22.28
C PRO A 67 8.07 27.62 22.26
N ASP A 68 7.17 26.72 22.71
CA ASP A 68 7.40 25.27 22.70
C ASP A 68 7.29 24.67 21.27
N GLU A 69 6.46 25.29 20.43
CA GLU A 69 6.14 24.84 19.07
C GLU A 69 6.29 26.02 18.11
N PRO A 70 7.54 26.44 17.78
CA PRO A 70 7.80 27.68 17.04
C PRO A 70 7.26 27.67 15.60
N TRP A 71 6.92 26.51 15.06
CA TRP A 71 6.22 26.37 13.77
C TRP A 71 4.71 26.68 13.87
N GLU A 72 4.13 26.70 15.07
CA GLU A 72 2.74 27.06 15.30
C GLU A 72 2.64 28.57 15.52
N VAL A 73 2.41 29.28 14.42
CA VAL A 73 2.27 30.73 14.36
C VAL A 73 0.92 31.08 13.73
N ARG A 74 0.26 32.12 14.25
CA ARG A 74 -1.05 32.60 13.76
C ARG A 74 -1.03 34.11 13.60
N ILE A 75 -1.57 34.63 12.51
CA ILE A 75 -1.67 36.07 12.28
C ILE A 75 -2.85 36.62 13.08
N VAL A 76 -2.61 37.68 13.85
CA VAL A 76 -3.67 38.35 14.59
C VAL A 76 -4.36 39.35 13.64
N THR A 77 -5.53 38.98 13.10
CA THR A 77 -6.30 39.80 12.15
C THR A 77 -6.72 41.16 12.74
N ARG A 78 -6.95 41.23 14.06
CA ARG A 78 -7.30 42.47 14.77
C ARG A 78 -6.41 42.65 16.00
N PRO A 79 -5.19 43.17 15.84
CA PRO A 79 -4.29 43.43 16.96
C PRO A 79 -4.79 44.62 17.80
N THR A 80 -4.32 44.72 19.04
CA THR A 80 -4.59 45.90 19.86
C THR A 80 -3.87 47.13 19.27
N PRO A 81 -4.39 48.36 19.47
CA PRO A 81 -3.85 49.57 18.83
C PRO A 81 -2.37 49.86 19.14
N GLU A 82 -1.89 49.39 20.28
CA GLU A 82 -0.48 49.49 20.69
C GLU A 82 0.44 48.64 19.81
N TRP A 83 -0.01 47.45 19.39
CA TRP A 83 0.75 46.54 18.55
C TRP A 83 0.63 46.90 17.07
N SER A 84 -0.54 47.40 16.63
CA SER A 84 -0.68 47.91 15.26
C SER A 84 0.28 49.07 15.00
N ARG A 85 0.41 50.01 15.95
CA ARG A 85 1.35 51.13 15.86
C ARG A 85 2.80 50.66 15.77
N ARG A 86 3.18 49.67 16.58
CA ARG A 86 4.53 49.08 16.53
C ARG A 86 4.79 48.35 15.21
N ALA A 87 3.79 47.66 14.65
CA ALA A 87 3.92 47.01 13.36
C ALA A 87 4.10 48.02 12.22
N GLU A 88 3.42 49.17 12.27
CA GLU A 88 3.60 50.25 11.28
C GLU A 88 4.97 50.94 11.35
N GLU A 89 5.55 51.04 12.55
CA GLU A 89 6.83 51.71 12.78
C GLU A 89 8.05 50.76 12.63
N ALA A 90 7.86 49.44 12.76
CA ALA A 90 8.92 48.46 12.72
C ALA A 90 9.25 47.96 11.30
N GLU A 91 10.46 48.27 10.84
CA GLU A 91 11.07 47.64 9.67
C GLU A 91 11.93 46.45 10.11
N ILE A 92 11.37 45.24 10.03
CA ILE A 92 12.08 43.99 10.36
C ILE A 92 12.95 43.59 9.16
N ASP A 93 14.19 43.18 9.39
CA ASP A 93 15.04 42.65 8.32
C ASP A 93 14.72 41.17 8.02
N SER A 94 15.00 40.73 6.78
CA SER A 94 14.76 39.36 6.37
C SER A 94 15.71 38.44 7.13
N ALA A 95 15.16 37.48 7.89
CA ALA A 95 15.98 36.40 8.42
C ALA A 95 16.53 35.57 7.26
N PRO A 96 17.67 34.86 7.40
CA PRO A 96 18.15 33.96 6.35
C PRO A 96 17.26 32.72 6.20
N GLU A 97 17.17 32.18 4.97
CA GLU A 97 16.42 30.94 4.63
C GLU A 97 16.84 29.75 5.48
N SER A 98 18.08 29.72 5.98
CA SER A 98 18.60 28.67 6.87
C SER A 98 17.90 28.59 8.22
N THR A 99 17.09 29.60 8.58
CA THR A 99 16.34 29.66 9.84
C THR A 99 14.88 29.26 9.66
N LEU A 100 14.56 28.58 8.55
CA LEU A 100 13.25 28.00 8.33
C LEU A 100 12.97 26.92 9.37
N VAL A 101 11.95 27.16 10.19
CA VAL A 101 11.43 26.22 11.18
C VAL A 101 10.17 25.60 10.60
N GLU A 102 10.27 24.35 10.18
CA GLU A 102 9.13 23.58 9.71
C GLU A 102 8.52 22.76 10.85
N LYS A 103 7.22 22.49 10.73
CA LYS A 103 6.54 21.53 11.60
C LYS A 103 7.22 20.17 11.43
N PRO A 104 7.67 19.50 12.51
CA PRO A 104 8.12 18.12 12.40
C PRO A 104 6.96 17.31 11.82
N GLY A 105 7.15 16.76 10.61
CA GLY A 105 6.10 16.04 9.90
C GLY A 105 5.43 15.03 10.82
N MET A 106 4.09 14.90 10.73
CA MET A 106 3.38 13.83 11.41
C MET A 106 4.10 12.54 11.07
N SER A 107 4.70 11.95 12.10
CA SER A 107 5.70 10.89 12.01
C SER A 107 5.40 9.97 10.83
N GLU A 108 6.30 9.87 9.86
CA GLU A 108 6.19 8.92 8.74
C GLU A 108 5.89 7.50 9.24
N GLY A 109 6.30 7.19 10.47
CA GLY A 109 5.95 5.97 11.19
C GLY A 109 4.44 5.71 11.34
N SER A 110 3.59 6.74 11.45
CA SER A 110 2.14 6.55 11.58
C SER A 110 1.53 5.97 10.30
N TRP A 111 1.99 6.39 9.13
CA TRP A 111 1.52 5.83 7.86
C TRP A 111 2.03 4.40 7.67
N CYS A 112 3.30 4.13 7.99
CA CYS A 112 3.85 2.78 7.99
C CYS A 112 3.08 1.84 8.92
N MET A 113 2.67 2.29 10.10
CA MET A 113 1.89 1.50 11.05
C MET A 113 0.48 1.17 10.52
N LEU A 114 -0.17 2.11 9.81
CA LEU A 114 -1.45 1.85 9.14
C LEU A 114 -1.33 0.83 8.00
N VAL A 115 -0.27 0.94 7.19
CA VAL A 115 0.02 -0.03 6.11
C VAL A 115 0.30 -1.41 6.73
N LEU A 116 1.09 -1.47 7.80
CA LEU A 116 1.38 -2.73 8.49
C LEU A 116 0.11 -3.35 9.09
N PHE A 117 -0.75 -2.54 9.73
CA PHE A 117 -1.98 -3.03 10.34
C PHE A 117 -2.98 -3.54 9.30
N THR A 118 -3.14 -2.82 8.19
CA THR A 118 -4.01 -3.24 7.08
C THR A 118 -3.50 -4.52 6.41
N PHE A 119 -2.18 -4.63 6.20
CA PHE A 119 -1.55 -5.85 5.71
C PHE A 119 -1.76 -7.03 6.67
N LEU A 120 -1.54 -6.82 7.97
CA LEU A 120 -1.70 -7.87 8.98
C LEU A 120 -3.17 -8.32 9.10
N ALA A 121 -4.11 -7.38 9.04
CA ALA A 121 -5.54 -7.67 9.05
C ALA A 121 -5.96 -8.45 7.79
N GLY A 122 -5.45 -8.07 6.62
CA GLY A 122 -5.67 -8.80 5.37
C GLY A 122 -5.12 -10.23 5.43
N ALA A 123 -3.89 -10.41 5.93
CA ALA A 123 -3.29 -11.73 6.12
C ALA A 123 -4.09 -12.58 7.12
N ALA A 124 -4.54 -11.99 8.23
CA ALA A 124 -5.37 -12.68 9.22
C ALA A 124 -6.73 -13.10 8.63
N LEU A 125 -7.37 -12.26 7.81
CA LEU A 125 -8.62 -12.59 7.12
C LEU A 125 -8.43 -13.79 6.18
N VAL A 126 -7.35 -13.80 5.38
CA VAL A 126 -7.03 -14.94 4.51
C VAL A 126 -6.81 -16.20 5.34
N VAL A 127 -6.01 -16.12 6.40
CA VAL A 127 -5.78 -17.28 7.28
C VAL A 127 -7.08 -17.76 7.92
N LEU A 128 -7.97 -16.88 8.36
CA LEU A 128 -9.26 -17.24 8.95
C LEU A 128 -10.21 -17.87 7.93
N LEU A 129 -10.23 -17.43 6.68
CA LEU A 129 -11.03 -18.07 5.63
C LEU A 129 -10.52 -19.48 5.33
N PHE A 130 -9.20 -19.66 5.25
CA PHE A 130 -8.60 -20.97 4.99
C PHE A 130 -8.57 -21.90 6.22
N ARG A 131 -8.59 -21.37 7.45
CA ARG A 131 -8.65 -22.14 8.71
C ARG A 131 -10.07 -22.32 9.24
N GLY A 132 -11.02 -21.44 8.90
CA GLY A 132 -12.41 -21.53 9.31
C GLY A 132 -13.11 -22.74 8.71
N GLU A 133 -12.80 -23.07 7.45
CA GLU A 133 -13.21 -24.32 6.77
C GLU A 133 -12.69 -25.59 7.47
N LEU A 134 -11.66 -25.49 8.32
CA LEU A 134 -11.11 -26.63 9.08
C LEU A 134 -11.78 -26.84 10.44
N PHE A 135 -12.48 -25.84 10.99
CA PHE A 135 -13.12 -25.91 12.32
C PHE A 135 -14.65 -25.78 12.27
N MET A 136 -15.26 -25.28 11.19
CA MET A 136 -16.70 -25.37 10.93
C MET A 136 -17.05 -26.73 10.31
N SER A 137 -16.93 -27.80 11.10
CA SER A 137 -17.48 -29.13 10.78
C SER A 137 -17.88 -29.90 12.05
N GLY A 138 -18.22 -29.18 13.12
CA GLY A 138 -18.77 -29.75 14.34
C GLY A 138 -19.54 -28.68 15.08
N ASP A 139 -20.75 -29.02 15.50
CA ASP A 139 -21.82 -28.15 16.03
C ASP A 139 -22.60 -27.51 14.87
N ASP A 140 -23.66 -28.15 14.34
CA ASP A 140 -24.92 -28.35 15.07
C ASP A 140 -25.60 -29.70 14.76
N ASP A 141 -25.94 -30.43 15.82
CA ASP A 141 -26.75 -31.64 15.77
C ASP A 141 -28.22 -31.31 16.15
N SER A 142 -29.14 -31.98 15.46
CA SER A 142 -30.60 -32.11 15.72
C SER A 142 -31.60 -31.01 15.29
N SER A 143 -32.17 -31.15 14.09
CA SER A 143 -33.60 -31.49 13.94
C SER A 143 -34.06 -31.71 12.48
N SER A 144 -34.31 -32.99 12.19
CA SER A 144 -35.29 -33.52 11.23
C SER A 144 -35.09 -33.35 9.70
N SER A 145 -34.89 -34.52 9.08
CA SER A 145 -35.64 -34.99 7.90
C SER A 145 -35.27 -34.44 6.52
N LYS A 146 -34.20 -34.99 5.93
CA LYS A 146 -34.29 -35.83 4.72
C LYS A 146 -32.92 -36.33 4.33
N ARG A 147 -32.75 -37.65 4.35
CA ARG A 147 -31.67 -38.35 3.66
C ARG A 147 -31.90 -38.20 2.15
N PRO A 148 -30.94 -37.63 1.42
CA PRO A 148 -30.47 -38.30 0.23
C PRO A 148 -29.04 -38.77 0.50
N SER A 149 -28.79 -40.02 0.13
CA SER A 149 -27.45 -40.60 0.08
C SER A 149 -26.58 -39.72 -0.81
N ALA A 150 -25.77 -38.86 -0.19
CA ALA A 150 -24.69 -38.16 -0.86
C ALA A 150 -23.58 -39.19 -1.09
N THR A 151 -23.58 -39.79 -2.29
CA THR A 151 -22.41 -40.45 -2.85
C THR A 151 -21.25 -39.46 -2.76
N SER A 152 -20.32 -39.75 -1.86
CA SER A 152 -19.09 -38.98 -1.69
C SER A 152 -18.22 -39.18 -2.93
N SER A 153 -18.46 -38.39 -3.97
CA SER A 153 -17.51 -38.19 -5.06
C SER A 153 -16.38 -37.32 -4.52
N ALA A 154 -15.46 -37.95 -3.80
CA ALA A 154 -14.16 -37.39 -3.51
C ALA A 154 -13.38 -37.31 -4.83
N SER A 155 -13.49 -36.19 -5.55
CA SER A 155 -12.61 -35.87 -6.68
C SER A 155 -11.21 -35.53 -6.14
N SER A 156 -10.49 -36.55 -5.69
CA SER A 156 -9.05 -36.48 -5.53
C SER A 156 -8.42 -36.68 -6.91
N SER A 157 -8.30 -35.62 -7.71
CA SER A 157 -7.47 -35.66 -8.93
C SER A 157 -6.01 -35.83 -8.52
N ARG A 158 -5.58 -37.10 -8.43
CA ARG A 158 -4.19 -37.47 -8.17
C ARG A 158 -3.46 -37.43 -9.50
N THR A 159 -3.00 -36.24 -9.85
CA THR A 159 -2.07 -36.08 -10.98
C THR A 159 -0.77 -36.82 -10.66
N PHE A 160 -0.33 -37.67 -11.58
CA PHE A 160 0.97 -38.33 -11.50
C PHE A 160 1.84 -37.86 -12.67
N THR A 161 3.13 -37.72 -12.36
CA THR A 161 4.17 -37.46 -13.35
C THR A 161 5.19 -38.58 -13.22
N THR A 162 5.44 -39.30 -14.31
CA THR A 162 6.49 -40.33 -14.34
C THR A 162 7.41 -40.04 -15.52
N SER A 163 8.71 -40.02 -15.25
CA SER A 163 9.76 -39.82 -16.25
C SER A 163 10.72 -41.00 -16.28
N THR A 164 11.14 -41.42 -17.46
CA THR A 164 12.28 -42.33 -17.63
C THR A 164 13.37 -41.65 -18.46
N THR A 165 14.62 -41.89 -18.08
CA THR A 165 15.81 -41.29 -18.71
C THR A 165 16.76 -42.37 -19.18
N VAL A 166 17.25 -42.26 -20.41
CA VAL A 166 18.21 -43.24 -20.96
C VAL A 166 19.63 -42.82 -20.64
N SER A 167 20.40 -43.69 -19.98
CA SER A 167 21.82 -43.46 -19.66
C SER A 167 22.72 -44.35 -20.52
N GLY A 168 23.61 -43.76 -21.31
CA GLY A 168 24.60 -44.47 -22.14
C GLY A 168 25.41 -43.55 -23.07
N PRO A 169 26.57 -44.00 -23.60
CA PRO A 169 27.53 -43.17 -24.34
C PRO A 169 27.05 -42.71 -25.74
N SER A 170 25.96 -43.26 -26.25
CA SER A 170 25.28 -42.83 -27.49
C SER A 170 23.81 -42.55 -27.19
N SER A 171 23.56 -41.52 -26.38
CA SER A 171 22.25 -41.19 -25.80
C SER A 171 21.35 -40.42 -26.77
N SER A 172 20.70 -41.11 -27.71
CA SER A 172 19.58 -40.54 -28.48
C SER A 172 18.42 -41.51 -28.51
N LEU A 173 17.22 -41.02 -28.20
CA LEU A 173 15.96 -41.78 -28.32
C LEU A 173 15.62 -42.14 -29.78
N LEU A 174 16.29 -41.51 -30.74
CA LEU A 174 16.12 -41.74 -32.18
C LEU A 174 16.92 -42.96 -32.70
N VAL A 175 17.73 -43.60 -31.84
CA VAL A 175 18.37 -44.87 -32.19
C VAL A 175 17.30 -45.96 -32.28
N LEU A 176 17.31 -46.68 -33.42
CA LEU A 176 16.30 -47.67 -33.79
C LEU A 176 15.97 -48.62 -32.62
N GLY A 177 14.71 -48.63 -32.19
CA GLY A 177 14.20 -49.57 -31.18
C GLY A 177 14.27 -49.11 -29.72
N ARG A 178 15.09 -48.11 -29.36
CA ARG A 178 15.23 -47.64 -27.96
C ARG A 178 13.99 -46.91 -27.45
N MET A 179 13.33 -46.11 -28.28
CA MET A 179 12.05 -45.47 -27.94
C MET A 179 10.97 -46.50 -27.59
N ARG A 180 10.94 -47.64 -28.27
CA ARG A 180 9.95 -48.71 -28.02
C ARG A 180 10.20 -49.39 -26.67
N GLU A 181 11.46 -49.65 -26.35
CA GLU A 181 11.85 -50.24 -25.06
C GLU A 181 11.50 -49.31 -23.89
N THR A 182 11.85 -48.02 -24.01
CA THR A 182 11.52 -47.02 -22.98
C THR A 182 10.02 -46.78 -22.86
N ALA A 183 9.28 -46.81 -23.97
CA ALA A 183 7.83 -46.70 -23.94
C ALA A 183 7.18 -47.91 -23.26
N THR A 184 7.73 -49.12 -23.43
CA THR A 184 7.20 -50.34 -22.78
C THR A 184 7.47 -50.32 -21.27
N GLU A 185 8.64 -49.84 -20.85
CA GLU A 185 8.96 -49.66 -19.42
C GLU A 185 8.07 -48.59 -18.78
N LEU A 186 7.83 -47.48 -19.50
CA LEU A 186 6.99 -46.41 -19.02
C LEU A 186 5.51 -46.85 -18.97
N GLN A 187 5.06 -47.64 -19.94
CA GLN A 187 3.73 -48.27 -19.93
C GLN A 187 3.57 -49.22 -18.73
N ALA A 188 4.59 -50.01 -18.40
CA ALA A 188 4.58 -50.87 -17.22
C ALA A 188 4.48 -50.07 -15.91
N LYS A 189 5.11 -48.88 -15.84
CA LYS A 189 5.04 -47.98 -14.67
C LYS A 189 3.70 -47.24 -14.55
N VAL A 190 3.07 -46.89 -15.67
CA VAL A 190 1.79 -46.15 -15.70
C VAL A 190 0.58 -47.06 -15.50
N GLY A 191 0.66 -48.34 -15.89
CA GLY A 191 -0.43 -49.30 -15.68
C GLY A 191 -1.68 -48.94 -16.47
N THR A 192 -2.83 -48.85 -15.79
CA THR A 192 -4.16 -48.55 -16.38
C THR A 192 -4.60 -47.09 -16.19
N ALA A 193 -3.67 -46.18 -15.89
CA ALA A 193 -3.99 -44.78 -15.61
C ALA A 193 -4.15 -43.95 -16.89
N ASP A 194 -5.08 -42.99 -16.88
CA ASP A 194 -5.36 -42.14 -18.04
C ASP A 194 -4.24 -41.13 -18.29
N VAL A 195 -3.68 -41.16 -19.50
CA VAL A 195 -2.58 -40.28 -19.91
C VAL A 195 -3.14 -39.02 -20.55
N THR A 196 -2.80 -37.86 -20.00
CA THR A 196 -3.25 -36.55 -20.49
C THR A 196 -2.22 -35.88 -21.39
N ALA A 197 -0.93 -36.10 -21.15
CA ALA A 197 0.14 -35.53 -21.96
C ALA A 197 1.39 -36.42 -21.99
N ILE A 198 2.06 -36.45 -23.14
CA ILE A 198 3.34 -37.13 -23.36
C ILE A 198 4.33 -36.10 -23.91
N VAL A 199 5.46 -35.94 -23.22
CA VAL A 199 6.56 -35.06 -23.63
C VAL A 199 7.78 -35.91 -23.95
N ILE A 200 8.33 -35.73 -25.15
CA ILE A 200 9.50 -36.46 -25.62
C ILE A 200 10.61 -35.44 -25.87
N GLU A 201 11.67 -35.54 -25.08
CA GLU A 201 12.92 -34.78 -25.24
C GLU A 201 14.02 -35.71 -25.77
N GLU A 202 15.16 -35.18 -26.24
CA GLU A 202 16.21 -35.99 -26.88
C GLU A 202 16.69 -37.21 -26.07
N ARG A 203 16.60 -37.14 -24.73
CA ARG A 203 17.11 -38.16 -23.79
C ARG A 203 16.13 -38.58 -22.70
N ARG A 204 14.92 -38.01 -22.68
CA ARG A 204 13.93 -38.19 -21.62
C ARG A 204 12.53 -38.30 -22.21
N MET A 205 11.75 -39.24 -21.69
CA MET A 205 10.33 -39.34 -21.98
C MET A 205 9.55 -39.17 -20.69
N GLU A 206 8.59 -38.25 -20.70
CA GLU A 206 7.75 -37.92 -19.56
C GLU A 206 6.28 -38.10 -19.91
N ILE A 207 5.55 -38.75 -19.00
CA ILE A 207 4.10 -38.93 -19.10
C ILE A 207 3.45 -38.29 -17.88
N ARG A 208 2.41 -37.51 -18.16
CA ARG A 208 1.52 -36.93 -17.16
C ARG A 208 0.11 -37.47 -17.35
N GLY A 209 -0.52 -37.87 -16.26
CA GLY A 209 -1.87 -38.42 -16.28
C GLY A 209 -2.63 -38.13 -15.01
N ASP A 210 -3.91 -38.49 -15.03
CA ASP A 210 -4.78 -38.46 -13.85
C ASP A 210 -5.13 -39.91 -13.49
N SER A 211 -4.74 -40.31 -12.28
CA SER A 211 -4.99 -41.67 -11.78
C SER A 211 -6.41 -41.87 -11.23
N ALA A 212 -7.21 -40.80 -11.15
CA ALA A 212 -8.58 -40.85 -10.61
C ALA A 212 -9.67 -40.96 -11.68
N ARG A 213 -9.31 -40.95 -12.97
CA ARG A 213 -10.29 -41.04 -14.06
C ARG A 213 -10.60 -42.51 -14.37
N ALA A 214 -11.88 -42.86 -14.34
CA ALA A 214 -12.35 -44.22 -14.62
C ALA A 214 -12.18 -44.55 -16.11
N PRO A 215 -11.79 -45.80 -16.47
CA PRO A 215 -11.51 -46.17 -17.85
C PRO A 215 -12.81 -46.20 -18.64
N GLY A 216 -13.04 -45.18 -19.45
CA GLY A 216 -14.21 -45.15 -20.31
C GLY A 216 -14.60 -43.76 -20.79
N GLU A 217 -13.79 -43.15 -21.65
CA GLU A 217 -14.34 -42.25 -22.65
C GLU A 217 -13.40 -42.18 -23.87
N THR A 218 -13.76 -42.93 -24.90
CA THR A 218 -13.15 -42.83 -26.23
C THR A 218 -13.38 -41.42 -26.78
N VAL A 219 -12.32 -40.60 -26.83
CA VAL A 219 -12.38 -39.30 -27.49
C VAL A 219 -12.36 -39.51 -29.00
N HIS A 220 -13.51 -39.28 -29.64
CA HIS A 220 -13.61 -39.12 -31.09
C HIS A 220 -12.82 -37.87 -31.50
N LEU A 221 -11.72 -38.06 -32.24
CA LEU A 221 -11.08 -36.98 -32.98
C LEU A 221 -11.81 -36.81 -34.31
N GLN A 222 -12.58 -35.74 -34.41
CA GLN A 222 -13.10 -35.26 -35.66
C GLN A 222 -11.97 -34.50 -36.38
N LEU A 223 -11.56 -35.03 -37.53
CA LEU A 223 -10.67 -34.38 -38.49
C LEU A 223 -11.32 -33.13 -39.08
#